data_AF-A0A3D5VTV8-F1
#
_entry.id   AF-A0A3D5VTV8-F1
#
_cell.length_a   1.000
_cell.length_b   1.000
_cell.length_c   1.000
_cell.angle_alpha   90.00
_cell.angle_beta   90.00
_cell.angle_gamma   90.00
#
_symmetry.space_group_name_H-M   'P 1'
#
loop_
_entity.id
_entity.type
_entity.pdbx_description
1 polymer ?
#
loop_
_entity_poly.entity_id
_entity_poly.type
_entity_poly.pdbx_seq_one_letter_code
_entity_poly.pdbx_strand_id
1 'polypeptide(L)'
;MAGNSLTFQGVTFSTYAVDSDTLQLTIDNANAATGNWTGVQYLKAFALKDIGDFTAASVVSGPSFSSVVEGNQELNANGCAGGASGGACFTFSPLAALTSSMSWTINFTAAIGKTLDFSAPHLKVDFYKTLTQTKSTGDLLSQTLPVTAVPEPETYALMLAGLGLLATIARRRKARQG
;
A
#
# COMPACT_ATOMS: atom_id res chain seq x y z
N MET A 1 4.92 7.12 11.54
CA MET A 1 3.93 6.59 10.58
C MET A 1 4.72 5.76 9.57
N ALA A 2 4.39 4.48 9.39
CA ALA A 2 5.17 3.59 8.54
C ALA A 2 4.66 3.64 7.11
N GLY A 3 5.57 3.91 6.16
CA GLY A 3 5.34 3.74 4.73
C GLY A 3 5.99 2.44 4.27
N ASN A 4 5.24 1.63 3.51
CA ASN A 4 5.76 0.41 2.90
C ASN A 4 5.60 0.52 1.38
N SER A 5 6.54 -0.03 0.62
CA SER A 5 6.44 0.01 -0.84
C SER A 5 7.14 -1.16 -1.52
N LEU A 6 6.56 -1.62 -2.63
CA LEU A 6 7.12 -2.63 -3.51
C LEU A 6 6.80 -2.26 -4.96
N THR A 7 7.82 -2.26 -5.82
CA THR A 7 7.61 -2.23 -7.27
C THR A 7 7.74 -3.63 -7.83
N PHE A 8 6.70 -4.12 -8.50
CA PHE A 8 6.69 -5.42 -9.16
C PHE A 8 6.07 -5.29 -10.55
N GLN A 9 6.77 -5.80 -11.56
CA GLN A 9 6.35 -5.71 -12.97
C GLN A 9 5.98 -4.29 -13.42
N GLY A 10 6.70 -3.28 -12.92
CA GLY A 10 6.49 -1.87 -13.27
C GLY A 10 5.30 -1.20 -12.57
N VAL A 11 4.57 -1.92 -11.71
CA VAL A 11 3.51 -1.37 -10.86
C VAL A 11 4.07 -1.15 -9.47
N THR A 12 3.79 0.00 -8.87
CA THR A 12 4.22 0.30 -7.50
C THR A 12 3.03 0.19 -6.56
N PHE A 13 3.18 -0.64 -5.53
CA PHE A 13 2.21 -0.85 -4.47
C PHE A 13 2.77 -0.23 -3.20
N SER A 14 2.03 0.70 -2.61
CA SER A 14 2.45 1.38 -1.40
C SER A 14 1.35 1.32 -0.36
N THR A 15 1.74 1.12 0.90
CA THR A 15 0.82 1.30 2.03
C THR A 15 1.34 2.32 3.02
N TYR A 16 0.40 2.98 3.69
CA TYR A 16 0.70 4.00 4.68
C TYR A 16 -0.27 3.89 5.85
N ALA A 17 0.26 3.70 7.06
CA ALA A 17 -0.54 3.75 8.27
C ALA A 17 -0.99 5.19 8.54
N VAL A 18 -2.28 5.47 8.32
CA VAL A 18 -2.89 6.79 8.55
C VAL A 18 -3.01 7.04 10.05
N ASP A 19 -3.40 6.00 10.79
CA ASP A 19 -3.42 5.96 12.25
C ASP A 19 -3.30 4.50 12.72
N SER A 20 -3.74 4.18 13.95
CA SER A 20 -3.62 2.83 14.53
C SER A 20 -4.59 1.80 13.95
N ASP A 21 -5.66 2.22 13.27
CA ASP A 21 -6.69 1.34 12.74
C ASP A 21 -6.98 1.56 11.26
N THR A 22 -6.35 2.55 10.65
CA THR A 22 -6.58 2.95 9.26
C THR A 22 -5.31 2.83 8.42
N LEU A 23 -5.40 2.07 7.33
CA LEU A 23 -4.35 1.86 6.35
C LEU A 23 -4.76 2.42 4.98
N GLN A 24 -3.89 3.21 4.37
CA GLN A 24 -4.04 3.57 2.96
C GLN A 24 -3.28 2.58 2.09
N LEU A 25 -3.89 2.11 1.00
CA LEU A 25 -3.26 1.36 -0.09
C LEU A 25 -3.26 2.24 -1.34
N THR A 26 -2.12 2.39 -1.99
CA THR A 26 -1.97 3.07 -3.27
C THR A 26 -1.37 2.12 -4.31
N ILE A 27 -1.95 2.11 -5.51
CA ILE A 27 -1.45 1.38 -6.67
C ILE A 27 -1.16 2.38 -7.77
N ASP A 28 0.13 2.51 -8.11
CA ASP A 28 0.63 3.44 -9.12
C ASP A 28 1.13 2.69 -10.36
N ASN A 29 0.96 3.32 -11.51
CA ASN A 29 1.47 2.87 -12.81
C ASN A 29 0.91 1.51 -13.28
N ALA A 30 -0.27 1.12 -12.80
CA ALA A 30 -0.91 -0.15 -13.16
C ALA A 30 -1.27 -0.24 -14.66
N ASN A 31 -1.60 0.89 -15.28
CA ASN A 31 -1.89 0.98 -16.73
C ASN A 31 -0.65 0.78 -17.63
N ALA A 32 0.55 0.86 -17.06
CA ALA A 32 1.81 0.60 -17.76
C ALA A 32 2.52 -0.63 -17.17
N ALA A 33 1.77 -1.56 -16.57
CA ALA A 33 2.30 -2.82 -16.08
C ALA A 33 3.03 -3.59 -17.20
N THR A 34 4.07 -4.31 -16.82
CA THR A 34 4.96 -5.07 -17.70
C THR A 34 4.86 -6.57 -17.39
N GLY A 35 5.68 -7.38 -18.07
CA GLY A 35 5.71 -8.83 -17.84
C GLY A 35 4.37 -9.50 -18.10
N ASN A 36 3.95 -10.42 -17.22
CA ASN A 36 2.70 -11.15 -17.37
C ASN A 36 1.44 -10.31 -17.06
N TRP A 37 1.62 -9.07 -16.58
CA TRP A 37 0.56 -8.07 -16.42
C TRP A 37 0.45 -7.10 -17.60
N THR A 38 1.23 -7.28 -18.66
CA THR A 38 1.18 -6.36 -19.82
C THR A 38 -0.23 -6.25 -20.39
N GLY A 39 -0.76 -5.01 -20.43
CA GLY A 39 -2.06 -4.67 -21.00
C GLY A 39 -3.26 -4.90 -20.06
N VAL A 40 -3.04 -5.03 -18.75
CA VAL A 40 -4.13 -4.96 -17.76
C VAL A 40 -4.83 -3.61 -17.84
N GLN A 41 -6.15 -3.63 -17.66
CA GLN A 41 -7.01 -2.45 -17.75
C GLN A 41 -7.94 -2.32 -16.55
N TYR A 42 -8.07 -3.40 -15.76
CA TYR A 42 -9.00 -3.46 -14.64
C TYR A 42 -8.37 -4.12 -13.41
N LEU A 43 -8.74 -3.64 -12.23
CA LEU A 43 -8.52 -4.27 -10.95
C LEU A 43 -9.74 -5.10 -10.56
N LYS A 44 -9.54 -6.40 -10.31
CA LYS A 44 -10.61 -7.31 -9.88
C LYS A 44 -10.77 -7.34 -8.37
N ALA A 45 -9.64 -7.44 -7.66
CA ALA A 45 -9.61 -7.54 -6.22
C ALA A 45 -8.22 -7.21 -5.66
N PHE A 46 -8.19 -6.85 -4.38
CA PHE A 46 -6.97 -6.89 -3.58
C PHE A 46 -7.26 -7.50 -2.20
N ALA A 47 -6.24 -7.99 -1.52
CA ALA A 47 -6.35 -8.41 -0.13
C ALA A 47 -5.16 -7.98 0.71
N LEU A 48 -5.43 -7.67 1.98
CA LEU A 48 -4.44 -7.32 2.99
C LEU A 48 -4.42 -8.36 4.10
N LYS A 49 -3.21 -8.72 4.53
CA LYS A 49 -2.92 -9.78 5.49
C LYS A 49 -1.74 -9.41 6.36
N ASP A 50 -1.53 -10.22 7.40
CA ASP A 50 -0.41 -10.09 8.33
C ASP A 50 -0.39 -8.72 9.02
N ILE A 51 -1.58 -8.22 9.35
CA ILE A 51 -1.82 -6.92 10.00
C ILE A 51 -2.39 -7.04 11.41
N GLY A 52 -2.34 -8.24 12.00
CA GLY A 52 -2.97 -8.57 13.27
C GLY A 52 -4.40 -9.11 13.14
N ASP A 53 -5.01 -9.41 14.29
CA ASP A 53 -6.37 -9.97 14.37
C ASP A 53 -7.41 -8.84 14.35
N PHE A 54 -8.35 -8.89 13.41
CA PHE A 54 -9.44 -7.93 13.27
C PHE A 54 -10.78 -8.63 13.02
N THR A 55 -11.88 -7.96 13.33
CA THR A 55 -13.26 -8.44 13.15
C THR A 55 -13.95 -7.84 11.94
N ALA A 56 -13.50 -6.67 11.47
CA ALA A 56 -14.04 -6.00 10.29
C ALA A 56 -12.97 -5.17 9.58
N ALA A 57 -13.17 -4.88 8.29
CA ALA A 57 -12.30 -4.02 7.49
C ALA A 57 -13.10 -3.25 6.43
N SER A 58 -13.37 -1.97 6.62
CA SER A 58 -14.21 -1.17 5.71
C SER A 58 -13.40 -0.17 4.89
N VAL A 59 -13.69 -0.05 3.59
CA VAL A 59 -13.11 1.03 2.79
C VAL A 59 -13.87 2.32 3.06
N VAL A 60 -13.17 3.34 3.55
CA VAL A 60 -13.75 4.65 3.90
C VAL A 60 -13.66 5.67 2.76
N SER A 61 -12.72 5.48 1.82
CA SER A 61 -12.59 6.31 0.62
C SER A 61 -11.84 5.59 -0.51
N GLY A 62 -12.13 5.94 -1.78
CA GLY A 62 -11.47 5.42 -2.98
C GLY A 62 -12.42 5.21 -4.17
N PRO A 63 -11.94 4.74 -5.34
CA PRO A 63 -12.79 4.44 -6.49
C PRO A 63 -13.53 3.08 -6.36
N SER A 64 -14.83 3.06 -6.73
CA SER A 64 -15.80 1.94 -6.90
C SER A 64 -15.82 0.82 -5.83
N PHE A 65 -16.97 0.32 -5.37
CA PHE A 65 -17.00 -0.66 -4.26
C PHE A 65 -17.99 -1.83 -4.39
N SER A 66 -17.53 -3.06 -4.05
CA SER A 66 -18.40 -4.12 -3.53
C SER A 66 -17.68 -5.17 -2.63
N SER A 67 -18.11 -5.19 -1.36
CA SER A 67 -17.91 -6.19 -0.29
C SER A 67 -16.57 -6.25 0.46
N VAL A 68 -16.74 -6.41 1.77
CA VAL A 68 -15.80 -6.48 2.89
C VAL A 68 -16.01 -7.84 3.56
N VAL A 69 -14.93 -8.46 4.02
CA VAL A 69 -14.92 -9.77 4.66
C VAL A 69 -15.37 -9.67 6.12
N GLU A 70 -16.43 -10.39 6.48
CA GLU A 70 -16.53 -10.98 7.82
C GLU A 70 -15.52 -12.15 7.87
N GLY A 71 -14.60 -12.10 8.84
CA GLY A 71 -13.37 -12.90 9.02
C GLY A 71 -13.10 -14.15 8.15
N ASN A 72 -11.81 -14.36 7.80
CA ASN A 72 -11.24 -15.58 7.20
C ASN A 72 -11.31 -15.75 5.66
N GLN A 73 -11.42 -14.67 4.90
CA GLN A 73 -11.40 -14.76 3.43
C GLN A 73 -10.11 -14.14 2.87
N GLU A 74 -9.57 -14.75 1.82
CA GLU A 74 -8.34 -14.32 1.18
C GLU A 74 -8.51 -14.24 -0.33
N LEU A 75 -7.68 -13.43 -0.97
CA LEU A 75 -7.57 -13.48 -2.42
C LEU A 75 -6.76 -14.71 -2.83
N ASN A 76 -7.35 -15.54 -3.69
CA ASN A 76 -6.72 -16.71 -4.31
C ASN A 76 -7.20 -16.85 -5.77
N ALA A 77 -6.84 -17.94 -6.44
CA ALA A 77 -7.18 -18.19 -7.84
C ALA A 77 -8.69 -18.21 -8.17
N ASN A 78 -9.55 -18.31 -7.15
CA ASN A 78 -11.01 -18.27 -7.27
C ASN A 78 -11.61 -16.93 -6.80
N GLY A 79 -10.80 -15.89 -6.62
CA GLY A 79 -11.21 -14.58 -6.10
C GLY A 79 -11.09 -14.50 -4.59
N CYS A 80 -11.90 -13.62 -3.97
CA CYS A 80 -12.02 -13.53 -2.51
C CYS A 80 -12.80 -14.74 -1.99
N ALA A 81 -12.09 -15.84 -1.75
CA ALA A 81 -12.64 -17.10 -1.25
C ALA A 81 -11.78 -17.58 -0.08
N GLY A 82 -12.37 -18.31 0.87
CA GLY A 82 -11.74 -18.68 2.15
C GLY A 82 -10.25 -19.04 2.11
N GLY A 83 -9.54 -18.70 3.18
CA GLY A 83 -8.12 -19.03 3.37
C GLY A 83 -7.84 -19.40 4.82
N ALA A 84 -6.86 -20.29 5.02
CA ALA A 84 -6.51 -20.84 6.35
C ALA A 84 -5.87 -19.81 7.30
N SER A 85 -5.53 -18.61 6.82
CA SER A 85 -4.65 -17.68 7.53
C SER A 85 -5.24 -16.26 7.69
N GLY A 86 -6.54 -16.07 7.40
CA GLY A 86 -7.21 -14.79 7.63
C GLY A 86 -6.73 -13.65 6.72
N GLY A 87 -7.56 -12.63 6.54
CA GLY A 87 -7.27 -11.48 5.67
C GLY A 87 -8.50 -10.63 5.38
N ALA A 88 -8.26 -9.42 4.88
CA ALA A 88 -9.30 -8.51 4.41
C ALA A 88 -9.24 -8.50 2.89
N CYS A 89 -10.27 -9.04 2.25
CA CYS A 89 -10.34 -9.18 0.81
C CYS A 89 -11.41 -8.25 0.24
N PHE A 90 -11.06 -7.50 -0.81
CA PHE A 90 -11.89 -6.47 -1.39
C PHE A 90 -12.08 -6.80 -2.87
N THR A 91 -13.33 -6.97 -3.30
CA THR A 91 -13.64 -7.22 -4.72
C THR A 91 -14.28 -6.01 -5.38
N PHE A 92 -14.19 -5.96 -6.70
CA PHE A 92 -14.91 -5.00 -7.51
C PHE A 92 -15.92 -5.72 -8.40
N SER A 93 -17.16 -5.23 -8.36
CA SER A 93 -18.26 -5.65 -9.24
C SER A 93 -19.10 -4.42 -9.61
N PRO A 94 -19.03 -3.92 -10.87
CA PRO A 94 -18.13 -4.37 -11.94
C PRO A 94 -16.64 -4.12 -11.61
N LEU A 95 -15.72 -4.67 -12.41
CA LEU A 95 -14.28 -4.48 -12.22
C LEU A 95 -13.92 -2.98 -12.20
N ALA A 96 -12.96 -2.58 -11.35
CA ALA A 96 -12.53 -1.19 -11.28
C ALA A 96 -11.57 -0.89 -12.45
N ALA A 97 -11.84 0.16 -13.24
CA ALA A 97 -10.94 0.60 -14.30
C ALA A 97 -9.64 1.15 -13.69
N LEU A 98 -8.49 0.72 -14.22
CA LEU A 98 -7.19 1.20 -13.76
C LEU A 98 -6.98 2.65 -14.18
N THR A 99 -6.38 3.44 -13.29
CA THR A 99 -5.83 4.77 -13.59
C THR A 99 -4.32 4.74 -13.39
N SER A 100 -3.64 5.87 -13.63
CA SER A 100 -2.22 6.01 -13.33
C SER A 100 -1.91 5.94 -11.83
N SER A 101 -2.88 6.26 -10.98
CA SER A 101 -2.78 6.21 -9.52
C SER A 101 -4.16 6.06 -8.90
N MET A 102 -4.33 5.01 -8.09
CA MET A 102 -5.56 4.75 -7.32
C MET A 102 -5.20 4.57 -5.86
N SER A 103 -6.00 5.15 -4.98
CA SER A 103 -5.79 5.07 -3.54
C SER A 103 -7.08 4.70 -2.83
N TRP A 104 -6.98 3.78 -1.88
CA TRP A 104 -8.04 3.37 -0.98
C TRP A 104 -7.59 3.56 0.46
N THR A 105 -8.48 4.11 1.28
CA THR A 105 -8.28 4.19 2.73
C THR A 105 -9.19 3.16 3.38
N ILE A 106 -8.61 2.26 4.17
CA ILE A 106 -9.29 1.13 4.78
C ILE A 106 -9.20 1.27 6.30
N ASN A 107 -10.34 1.27 6.98
CA ASN A 107 -10.43 1.20 8.43
C ASN A 107 -10.64 -0.25 8.88
N PHE A 108 -9.92 -0.68 9.91
CA PHE A 108 -9.97 -2.01 10.48
C PHE A 108 -10.48 -1.98 11.92
N THR A 109 -11.37 -2.90 12.27
CA THR A 109 -11.79 -3.08 13.66
C THR A 109 -10.95 -4.17 14.30
N ALA A 110 -9.99 -3.81 15.14
CA ALA A 110 -9.18 -4.77 15.87
C ALA A 110 -10.06 -5.72 16.73
N ALA A 111 -9.68 -6.99 16.82
CA ALA A 111 -10.32 -7.91 17.76
C ALA A 111 -10.05 -7.48 19.22
N ILE A 112 -10.94 -7.85 20.14
CA ILE A 112 -10.84 -7.44 21.55
C ILE A 112 -9.50 -7.90 22.14
N GLY A 113 -8.74 -6.95 22.70
CA GLY A 113 -7.42 -7.22 23.30
C GLY A 113 -6.31 -7.48 22.29
N LYS A 114 -6.53 -7.20 20.99
CA LYS A 114 -5.55 -7.34 19.92
C LYS A 114 -5.13 -5.97 19.40
N THR A 115 -3.95 -5.92 18.77
CA THR A 115 -3.39 -4.72 18.17
C THR A 115 -3.11 -5.00 16.70
N LEU A 116 -3.32 -3.99 15.88
CA LEU A 116 -3.01 -4.04 14.45
C LEU A 116 -1.54 -3.65 14.23
N ASP A 117 -0.91 -4.29 13.26
CA ASP A 117 0.48 -4.00 12.85
C ASP A 117 0.55 -3.74 11.35
N PHE A 118 0.85 -2.50 10.97
CA PHE A 118 0.96 -2.09 9.58
C PHE A 118 2.41 -1.95 9.10
N SER A 119 3.38 -2.49 9.84
CA SER A 119 4.80 -2.39 9.49
C SER A 119 5.23 -3.30 8.33
N ALA A 120 4.52 -4.40 8.08
CA ALA A 120 4.86 -5.31 6.97
C ALA A 120 3.62 -6.03 6.41
N PRO A 121 2.60 -5.30 5.92
CA PRO A 121 1.39 -5.91 5.43
C PRO A 121 1.67 -6.78 4.20
N HIS A 122 1.06 -7.96 4.17
CA HIS A 122 1.09 -8.82 3.00
C HIS A 122 -0.06 -8.47 2.04
N LEU A 123 0.30 -7.99 0.86
CA LEU A 123 -0.63 -7.56 -0.18
C LEU A 123 -0.82 -8.66 -1.23
N LYS A 124 -2.08 -8.88 -1.61
CA LYS A 124 -2.45 -9.63 -2.81
C LYS A 124 -3.25 -8.76 -3.77
N VAL A 125 -3.05 -8.92 -5.08
CA VAL A 125 -3.73 -8.12 -6.12
C VAL A 125 -4.03 -8.98 -7.35
N ASP A 126 -5.22 -8.80 -7.91
CA ASP A 126 -5.69 -9.50 -9.10
C ASP A 126 -6.13 -8.53 -10.20
N PHE A 127 -5.49 -8.61 -11.37
CA PHE A 127 -5.69 -7.72 -12.51
C PHE A 127 -6.27 -8.42 -13.73
N TYR A 128 -7.09 -7.70 -14.50
CA TYR A 128 -7.85 -8.20 -15.66
C TYR A 128 -7.63 -7.27 -16.86
N LYS A 129 -7.75 -7.79 -18.09
CA LYS A 129 -7.68 -7.00 -19.34
C LYS A 129 -9.04 -6.54 -19.84
N THR A 130 -10.11 -7.29 -19.55
CA THR A 130 -11.47 -6.97 -20.02
C THR A 130 -12.51 -7.14 -18.90
N LEU A 131 -13.65 -6.45 -19.04
CA LEU A 131 -14.76 -6.50 -18.08
C LEU A 131 -15.43 -7.87 -17.96
N THR A 132 -15.34 -8.71 -18.98
CA THR A 132 -16.02 -10.02 -19.07
C THR A 132 -15.10 -11.21 -18.82
N GLN A 133 -13.83 -10.95 -18.53
CA GLN A 133 -12.83 -11.98 -18.26
C GLN A 133 -13.20 -12.76 -16.97
N THR A 134 -12.86 -14.04 -16.92
CA THR A 134 -13.22 -14.95 -15.79
C THR A 134 -12.00 -15.49 -15.04
N LYS A 135 -10.79 -15.08 -15.44
CA LYS A 135 -9.51 -15.51 -14.89
C LYS A 135 -8.56 -14.33 -14.74
N SER A 136 -7.62 -14.40 -13.82
CA SER A 136 -6.57 -13.39 -13.66
C SER A 136 -5.73 -13.21 -14.93
N THR A 137 -5.22 -12.01 -15.14
CA THR A 137 -4.17 -11.72 -16.11
C THR A 137 -2.82 -11.91 -15.45
N GLY A 138 -2.06 -12.91 -15.91
CA GLY A 138 -0.78 -13.25 -15.32
C GLY A 138 -0.92 -13.82 -13.91
N ASP A 139 0.12 -13.67 -13.11
CA ASP A 139 0.15 -14.18 -11.75
C ASP A 139 -0.58 -13.22 -10.79
N LEU A 140 -1.22 -13.79 -9.77
CA LEU A 140 -1.76 -13.02 -8.66
C LEU A 140 -0.58 -12.45 -7.85
N LEU A 141 -0.56 -11.14 -7.58
CA LEU A 141 0.43 -10.59 -6.65
C LEU A 141 0.22 -11.26 -5.29
N SER A 142 1.30 -11.67 -4.64
CA SER A 142 1.27 -12.17 -3.27
C SER A 142 2.61 -11.86 -2.64
N GLN A 143 2.73 -10.68 -2.03
CA GLN A 143 4.01 -10.17 -1.53
C GLN A 143 3.82 -9.40 -0.22
N THR A 144 4.79 -9.54 0.68
CA THR A 144 4.94 -8.63 1.82
C THR A 144 5.51 -7.30 1.34
N LEU A 145 4.86 -6.20 1.71
CA LEU A 145 5.36 -4.85 1.43
C LEU A 145 6.39 -4.47 2.51
N PRO A 146 7.68 -4.31 2.18
CA PRO A 146 8.68 -3.93 3.15
C PRO A 146 8.55 -2.45 3.54
N VAL A 147 8.90 -2.12 4.78
CA VAL A 147 9.07 -0.73 5.23
C VAL A 147 10.08 -0.04 4.33
N THR A 148 9.69 1.07 3.73
CA THR A 148 10.65 1.98 3.11
C THR A 148 11.08 2.99 4.15
N ALA A 149 12.38 3.08 4.41
CA ALA A 149 12.92 4.16 5.21
C ALA A 149 12.68 5.46 4.44
N VAL A 150 11.63 6.20 4.79
CA VAL A 150 11.43 7.57 4.33
C VAL A 150 12.47 8.40 5.09
N PRO A 151 13.47 8.99 4.42
CA PRO A 151 14.39 9.90 5.11
C PRO A 151 13.57 11.10 5.55
N GLU A 152 13.38 11.26 6.86
CA GLU A 152 12.54 12.34 7.36
C GLU A 152 13.08 13.69 6.89
N PRO A 153 12.23 14.59 6.37
CA PRO A 153 12.63 15.91 5.87
C PRO A 153 13.38 16.73 6.95
N GLU A 154 13.12 16.44 8.21
CA GLU A 154 13.80 17.02 9.36
C GLU A 154 15.30 16.71 9.39
N THR A 155 15.73 15.52 8.97
CA THR A 155 17.16 15.17 8.91
C THR A 155 17.89 16.04 7.88
N TYR A 156 17.25 16.35 6.75
CA TYR A 156 17.81 17.29 5.78
C TYR A 156 17.82 18.72 6.33
N ALA A 157 16.78 19.13 7.04
CA ALA A 157 16.75 20.45 7.69
C ALA A 157 17.83 20.59 8.78
N LEU A 158 18.07 19.55 9.59
CA LEU A 158 19.12 19.52 10.61
C LEU A 158 20.52 19.45 9.99
N MET A 159 20.70 18.69 8.91
CA MET A 159 21.95 18.69 8.13
C MET A 159 22.24 20.08 7.57
N LEU A 160 21.24 20.74 6.98
CA LEU A 160 21.37 22.10 6.45
C LEU A 160 21.57 23.14 7.55
N ALA A 161 20.89 23.01 8.70
CA ALA A 161 21.09 23.87 9.86
C ALA A 161 22.51 23.71 10.43
N GLY A 162 23.02 22.48 10.52
CA GLY A 162 24.39 22.18 10.93
C GLY A 162 25.42 22.82 9.99
N LEU A 163 25.24 22.69 8.68
CA LEU A 163 26.09 23.33 7.67
C LEU A 163 26.01 24.87 7.74
N GLY A 164 24.81 25.42 7.97
CA GLY A 164 24.59 26.85 8.19
C GLY A 164 25.36 27.37 9.40
N LEU A 165 25.31 26.66 10.52
CA LEU A 165 26.05 27.02 11.74
C LEU A 165 27.56 27.04 11.49
N LEU A 166 28.10 26.00 10.85
CA LEU A 166 29.53 25.93 10.53
C LEU A 166 29.98 27.09 9.62
N ALA A 167 29.17 27.42 8.61
CA ALA A 167 29.45 28.56 7.71
C ALA A 167 29.47 29.90 8.48
N THR A 168 28.57 30.11 9.45
CA THR A 168 28.58 31.34 10.27
C THR A 168 29.80 31.45 11.17
N ILE A 169 30.23 30.34 11.79
CA ILE A 169 31.42 30.30 12.65
C ILE A 169 32.68 30.59 11.81
N ALA A 170 32.81 29.96 10.64
CA ALA A 170 33.93 30.20 9.73
C ALA A 170 34.01 31.67 9.29
N ARG A 171 32.86 32.30 8.98
CA ARG A 171 32.78 33.72 8.63
C ARG A 171 33.26 34.63 9.78
N ARG A 172 32.85 34.35 11.02
CA ARG A 172 33.28 35.13 12.21
C ARG A 172 34.78 35.04 12.47
N ARG A 173 35.40 33.87 12.23
CA ARG A 173 36.84 33.68 12.40
C ARG A 173 37.64 34.50 11.38
N LYS A 174 37.21 34.52 10.12
CA LYS A 174 37.87 35.30 9.06
C LYS A 174 37.84 36.81 9.35
N ALA A 175 36.75 37.33 9.91
CA ALA A 175 36.61 38.75 10.24
C ALA A 175 37.49 39.24 11.41
N ARG A 176 38.11 38.35 12.19
CA ARG A 176 39.03 38.70 13.30
C ARG A 176 40.51 38.60 12.92
N GLN A 177 40.83 38.12 11.71
CA GLN A 177 42.20 37.87 11.25
C GLN A 177 42.67 38.84 10.15
N GLY A 178 41.91 39.91 9.89
CA GLY A 178 42.30 41.05 9.05
C GLY A 178 42.06 42.35 9.80
#